data_AF-A0A958LYA5-F1
#
_entry.id   AF-A0A958LYA5-F1
#
_cell.length_a   1.000
_cell.length_b   1.000
_cell.length_c   1.000
_cell.angle_alpha   90.00
_cell.angle_beta   90.00
_cell.angle_gamma   90.00
#
_symmetry.space_group_name_H-M   'P 1'
#
loop_
_entity.id
_entity.type
_entity.pdbx_description
1 polymer ?
#
loop_
_entity_poly.entity_id
_entity_poly.type
_entity_poly.pdbx_seq_one_letter_code
_entity_poly.pdbx_strand_id
1 'polypeptide(L)'
;MGFKFFILLVLPLFTFANANINFQDTYIQKNSEYQRRLIEHKKFENVIFKVQKQCPNLNCQNTIQAQTVYLNTQSRGGSIPYNYMQTFNQRVNELTQNWGDTILEADYIVTGQPRIDSIQTVSYKNKVLAFKVVYSMKAYSLAQCPQGTRNPYACPAGRIYEGSFVSPDFNHAVIDSNQVARFYRHN
;
A
#
# COMPACT_ATOMS: atom_id res chain seq x y z
N MET A 1 17.07 71.66 41.64
CA MET A 1 15.89 71.10 40.94
C MET A 1 16.34 70.60 39.58
N GLY A 2 16.31 69.30 39.34
CA GLY A 2 16.65 68.69 38.06
C GLY A 2 15.98 67.32 37.97
N PHE A 3 14.89 67.23 37.19
CA PHE A 3 14.12 66.02 37.00
C PHE A 3 14.87 65.04 36.08
N LYS A 4 15.13 63.83 36.56
CA LYS A 4 15.58 62.69 35.72
C LYS A 4 14.35 62.01 35.13
N PHE A 5 14.26 61.98 33.80
CA PHE A 5 13.32 61.16 33.05
C PHE A 5 13.75 59.69 33.12
N PHE A 6 12.84 58.81 33.58
CA PHE A 6 12.95 57.36 33.38
C PHE A 6 12.11 56.99 32.15
N ILE A 7 12.74 56.49 31.10
CA ILE A 7 12.08 55.84 29.97
C ILE A 7 11.87 54.38 30.35
N LEU A 8 10.62 53.99 30.59
CA LEU A 8 10.21 52.59 30.73
C LEU A 8 10.05 51.99 29.31
N LEU A 9 11.01 51.16 28.92
CA LEU A 9 10.89 50.26 27.78
C LEU A 9 9.86 49.17 28.10
N VAL A 10 8.63 49.34 27.59
CA VAL A 10 7.63 48.27 27.53
C VAL A 10 7.93 47.44 26.30
N LEU A 11 8.57 46.28 26.49
CA LEU A 11 8.65 45.25 25.44
C LEU A 11 7.33 44.47 25.38
N PRO A 12 6.80 44.16 24.18
CA PRO A 12 5.51 43.48 24.04
C PRO A 12 5.60 41.99 24.42
N LEU A 13 4.98 41.64 25.54
CA LEU A 13 4.73 40.27 26.03
C LEU A 13 3.58 39.57 25.25
N PHE A 14 3.56 39.64 23.90
CA PHE A 14 2.41 39.15 23.12
C PHE A 14 2.70 38.03 22.10
N THR A 15 3.88 37.40 22.12
CA THR A 15 4.23 36.38 21.11
C THR A 15 4.37 34.94 21.61
N PHE A 16 4.35 34.66 22.92
CA PHE A 16 4.56 33.29 23.43
C PHE A 16 3.27 32.49 23.67
N ALA A 17 2.13 33.13 23.97
CA ALA A 17 0.88 32.40 24.22
C ALA A 17 0.25 31.82 22.94
N ASN A 18 0.36 32.53 21.81
CA ASN A 18 -0.23 32.11 20.53
C ASN A 18 0.48 30.92 19.88
N ALA A 19 1.78 30.72 20.15
CA ALA A 19 2.52 29.59 19.60
C ALA A 19 2.15 28.25 20.27
N ASN A 20 1.85 28.28 21.58
CA ASN A 20 1.61 27.09 22.38
C ASN A 20 0.19 26.51 22.16
N ILE A 21 -0.81 27.38 21.96
CA ILE A 21 -2.19 26.98 21.62
C ILE A 21 -2.23 26.32 20.24
N ASN A 22 -1.59 26.92 19.23
CA ASN A 22 -1.50 26.36 17.88
C ASN A 22 -0.81 24.97 17.83
N PHE A 23 0.18 24.74 18.70
CA PHE A 23 0.86 23.45 18.77
C PHE A 23 -0.03 22.34 19.36
N GLN A 24 -0.76 22.63 20.46
CA GLN A 24 -1.66 21.65 21.06
C GLN A 24 -2.85 21.30 20.15
N ASP A 25 -3.44 22.28 19.48
CA ASP A 25 -4.54 22.04 18.53
C ASP A 25 -4.10 21.18 17.35
N THR A 26 -2.90 21.44 16.80
CA THR A 26 -2.31 20.64 15.72
C THR A 26 -2.04 19.19 16.18
N TYR A 27 -1.57 19.00 17.41
CA TYR A 27 -1.30 17.67 17.96
C TYR A 27 -2.60 16.87 18.21
N ILE A 28 -3.63 17.50 18.79
CA ILE A 28 -4.93 16.87 19.05
C ILE A 28 -5.61 16.48 17.73
N GLN A 29 -5.60 17.38 16.74
CA GLN A 29 -6.16 17.10 15.41
C GLN A 29 -5.45 15.92 14.73
N LYS A 30 -4.11 15.91 14.69
CA LYS A 30 -3.34 14.79 14.11
C LYS A 30 -3.63 13.46 14.79
N ASN A 31 -3.79 13.46 16.12
CA ASN A 31 -4.14 12.23 16.85
C ASN A 31 -5.55 11.73 16.48
N SER A 32 -6.53 12.63 16.39
CA SER A 32 -7.89 12.26 15.97
C SER A 32 -7.96 11.72 14.53
N GLU A 33 -7.18 12.28 13.62
CA GLU A 33 -7.11 11.80 12.23
C GLU A 33 -6.45 10.42 12.16
N TYR A 34 -5.36 10.20 12.90
CA TYR A 34 -4.69 8.91 13.01
C TYR A 34 -5.64 7.82 13.52
N GLN A 35 -6.38 8.09 14.61
CA GLN A 35 -7.37 7.15 15.14
C GLN A 35 -8.46 6.84 14.13
N ARG A 36 -8.94 7.86 13.39
CA ARG A 36 -9.92 7.65 12.31
C ARG A 36 -9.39 6.74 11.21
N ARG A 37 -8.16 6.97 10.74
CA ARG A 37 -7.51 6.13 9.71
C ARG A 37 -7.35 4.68 10.19
N LEU A 38 -6.99 4.46 11.44
CA LEU A 38 -6.90 3.11 12.02
C LEU A 38 -8.26 2.41 12.07
N ILE A 39 -9.33 3.13 12.45
CA ILE A 39 -10.68 2.57 12.49
C ILE A 39 -11.14 2.18 11.07
N GLU A 40 -10.93 3.03 10.08
CA GLU A 40 -11.28 2.73 8.69
C GLU A 40 -10.46 1.57 8.12
N HIS A 41 -9.17 1.48 8.46
CA HIS A 41 -8.33 0.34 8.11
C HIS A 41 -8.89 -0.98 8.67
N LYS A 42 -9.21 -1.02 9.98
CA LYS A 42 -9.80 -2.21 10.63
C LYS A 42 -11.17 -2.57 10.04
N LYS A 43 -11.99 -1.59 9.66
CA LYS A 43 -13.25 -1.86 8.96
C LYS A 43 -12.98 -2.52 7.62
N PHE A 44 -11.99 -2.02 6.87
CA PHE A 44 -11.61 -2.60 5.59
C PHE A 44 -11.07 -4.03 5.73
N GLU A 45 -10.19 -4.30 6.69
CA GLU A 45 -9.71 -5.66 7.01
C GLU A 45 -10.87 -6.63 7.27
N ASN A 46 -11.86 -6.20 8.06
CA ASN A 46 -13.06 -7.00 8.33
C ASN A 46 -13.91 -7.27 7.08
N VAL A 47 -13.97 -6.32 6.14
CA VAL A 47 -14.62 -6.54 4.83
C VAL A 47 -13.85 -7.59 4.04
N ILE A 48 -12.53 -7.49 3.97
CA ILE A 48 -11.69 -8.44 3.24
C ILE A 48 -11.76 -9.84 3.83
N PHE A 49 -11.72 -9.97 5.16
CA PHE A 49 -11.90 -11.24 5.84
C PHE A 49 -13.23 -11.92 5.44
N LYS A 50 -14.33 -11.16 5.38
CA LYS A 50 -15.63 -11.68 4.94
C LYS A 50 -15.60 -12.08 3.46
N VAL A 51 -14.99 -11.26 2.59
CA VAL A 51 -14.82 -11.55 1.17
C VAL A 51 -14.06 -12.87 0.98
N GLN A 52 -12.88 -13.01 1.59
CA GLN A 52 -12.05 -14.21 1.46
C GLN A 52 -12.74 -15.46 2.02
N LYS A 53 -13.50 -15.32 3.12
CA LYS A 53 -14.27 -16.42 3.71
C LYS A 53 -15.44 -16.86 2.83
N GLN A 54 -16.16 -15.93 2.22
CA GLN A 54 -17.36 -16.23 1.40
C GLN A 54 -17.04 -16.50 -0.07
N CYS A 55 -15.88 -16.04 -0.54
CA CYS A 55 -15.43 -16.15 -1.91
C CYS A 55 -13.92 -16.45 -1.96
N PRO A 56 -13.51 -17.68 -1.59
CA PRO A 56 -12.11 -18.09 -1.64
C PRO A 56 -11.55 -17.97 -3.06
N ASN A 57 -10.33 -17.44 -3.20
CA ASN A 57 -9.68 -17.19 -4.49
C ASN A 57 -10.53 -16.38 -5.49
N LEU A 58 -11.48 -15.59 -4.99
CA LEU A 58 -12.46 -14.87 -5.80
C LEU A 58 -13.35 -15.75 -6.71
N ASN A 59 -13.49 -17.05 -6.40
CA ASN A 59 -14.50 -17.92 -7.01
C ASN A 59 -15.81 -17.82 -6.24
N CYS A 60 -16.66 -16.86 -6.62
CA CYS A 60 -17.88 -16.55 -5.85
C CYS A 60 -19.09 -17.34 -6.40
N GLN A 61 -19.77 -18.09 -5.54
CA GLN A 61 -21.07 -18.73 -5.83
C GLN A 61 -22.26 -17.91 -5.30
N ASN A 62 -21.98 -16.75 -4.71
CA ASN A 62 -22.92 -15.96 -3.92
C ASN A 62 -23.12 -14.55 -4.51
N THR A 63 -23.69 -13.66 -3.69
CA THR A 63 -23.96 -12.25 -3.97
C THR A 63 -22.73 -11.36 -4.13
N ILE A 64 -21.54 -11.83 -3.72
CA ILE A 64 -20.27 -11.16 -4.02
C ILE A 64 -19.88 -11.53 -5.45
N GLN A 65 -19.44 -10.53 -6.22
CA GLN A 65 -18.99 -10.69 -7.59
C GLN A 65 -17.55 -10.21 -7.69
N ALA A 66 -16.75 -10.91 -8.48
CA ALA A 66 -15.39 -10.52 -8.83
C ALA A 66 -15.29 -10.40 -10.36
N GLN A 67 -14.84 -9.25 -10.86
CA GLN A 67 -14.67 -9.03 -12.28
C GLN A 67 -13.27 -8.50 -12.58
N THR A 68 -12.56 -9.16 -13.49
CA THR A 68 -11.27 -8.66 -13.98
C THR A 68 -11.50 -7.40 -14.80
N VAL A 69 -10.95 -6.28 -14.33
CA VAL A 69 -11.00 -4.98 -14.99
C VAL A 69 -9.69 -4.63 -15.68
N TYR A 70 -8.58 -5.29 -15.32
CA TYR A 70 -7.30 -5.17 -16.01
C TYR A 70 -6.53 -6.47 -15.96
N LEU A 71 -5.86 -6.81 -17.07
CA LEU A 71 -4.97 -7.96 -17.18
C LEU A 71 -3.85 -7.64 -18.17
N ASN A 72 -2.61 -7.67 -17.69
CA ASN A 72 -1.42 -7.25 -18.43
C ASN A 72 -1.09 -8.15 -19.64
N THR A 73 -1.70 -9.33 -19.76
CA THR A 73 -1.52 -10.24 -20.90
C THR A 73 -2.59 -10.09 -21.98
N GLN A 74 -3.63 -9.28 -21.75
CA GLN A 74 -4.75 -9.12 -22.68
C GLN A 74 -4.86 -7.71 -23.23
N SER A 75 -4.91 -7.60 -24.56
CA SER A 75 -5.21 -6.35 -25.28
C SER A 75 -6.66 -5.86 -25.09
N ARG A 76 -7.52 -6.67 -24.44
CA ARG A 76 -8.99 -6.46 -24.31
C ARG A 76 -9.48 -6.41 -22.85
N GLY A 77 -8.60 -6.08 -21.91
CA GLY A 77 -9.07 -5.72 -20.56
C GLY A 77 -9.94 -4.47 -20.63
N GLY A 78 -10.90 -4.33 -19.70
CA GLY A 78 -11.59 -3.05 -19.51
C GLY A 78 -10.57 -1.92 -19.32
N SER A 79 -10.88 -0.71 -19.81
CA SER A 79 -9.97 0.42 -19.60
C SER A 79 -10.14 0.90 -18.16
N ILE A 80 -9.16 0.62 -17.30
CA ILE A 80 -9.05 1.33 -16.01
C ILE A 80 -8.71 2.79 -16.32
N PRO A 81 -9.42 3.76 -15.74
CA PRO A 81 -9.08 5.17 -15.87
C PRO A 81 -7.61 5.44 -15.53
N TYR A 82 -6.94 6.29 -16.29
CA TYR A 82 -5.51 6.56 -16.12
C TYR A 82 -5.13 6.99 -14.69
N ASN A 83 -5.95 7.85 -14.09
CA ASN A 83 -5.78 8.30 -12.70
C ASN A 83 -5.83 7.13 -11.70
N TYR A 84 -6.74 6.17 -11.89
CA TYR A 84 -6.83 4.98 -11.03
C TYR A 84 -5.59 4.12 -11.19
N MET A 85 -5.10 3.95 -12.42
CA MET A 85 -3.87 3.20 -12.69
C MET A 85 -2.66 3.85 -12.02
N GLN A 86 -2.55 5.19 -12.01
CA GLN A 86 -1.49 5.88 -11.27
C GLN A 86 -1.56 5.59 -9.77
N THR A 87 -2.75 5.66 -9.17
CA THR A 87 -2.94 5.36 -7.75
C THR A 87 -2.61 3.91 -7.42
N PHE A 88 -3.00 2.95 -8.27
CA PHE A 88 -2.62 1.55 -8.08
C PHE A 88 -1.10 1.34 -8.16
N ASN A 89 -0.43 1.97 -9.13
CA ASN A 89 1.03 1.86 -9.25
C ASN A 89 1.73 2.44 -8.01
N GLN A 90 1.28 3.59 -7.51
CA GLN A 90 1.81 4.15 -6.27
C GLN A 90 1.63 3.18 -5.11
N ARG A 91 0.43 2.60 -4.95
CA ARG A 91 0.15 1.67 -3.85
C ARG A 91 0.98 0.40 -3.95
N VAL A 92 1.16 -0.15 -5.14
CA VAL A 92 1.99 -1.33 -5.38
C VAL A 92 3.46 -1.04 -5.09
N ASN A 93 3.97 0.14 -5.45
CA ASN A 93 5.31 0.56 -5.07
C ASN A 93 5.48 0.59 -3.55
N GLU A 94 4.52 1.11 -2.80
CA GLU A 94 4.56 1.14 -1.33
C GLU A 94 4.51 -0.27 -0.72
N LEU A 95 3.65 -1.15 -1.23
CA LEU A 95 3.50 -2.52 -0.71
C LEU A 95 4.76 -3.37 -0.93
N THR A 96 5.41 -3.21 -2.08
CA THR A 96 6.58 -4.01 -2.49
C THR A 96 7.87 -3.62 -1.78
N GLN A 97 7.96 -2.40 -1.22
CA GLN A 97 9.11 -1.99 -0.42
C GLN A 97 9.36 -2.91 0.78
N ASN A 98 8.31 -3.55 1.30
CA ASN A 98 8.42 -4.42 2.48
C ASN A 98 8.85 -5.86 2.13
N TRP A 99 8.86 -6.26 0.86
CA TRP A 99 9.15 -7.65 0.45
C TRP A 99 10.56 -8.11 0.80
N GLY A 100 11.55 -7.22 0.63
CA GLY A 100 12.96 -7.56 0.81
C GLY A 100 13.30 -8.07 2.20
N ASP A 101 12.66 -7.50 3.22
CA ASP A 101 13.00 -7.76 4.63
C ASP A 101 12.03 -8.73 5.32
N THR A 102 10.79 -8.90 4.84
CA THR A 102 9.74 -9.56 5.64
C THR A 102 9.18 -10.87 5.10
N ILE A 103 9.23 -11.13 3.78
CA ILE A 103 8.50 -12.29 3.20
C ILE A 103 9.45 -13.36 2.64
N LEU A 104 10.69 -13.00 2.30
CA LEU A 104 11.57 -13.87 1.52
C LEU A 104 12.94 -14.12 2.16
N GLU A 105 13.11 -13.74 3.44
CA GLU A 105 14.25 -14.09 4.30
C GLU A 105 15.64 -13.92 3.64
N ALA A 106 15.80 -12.91 2.78
CA ALA A 106 17.02 -12.67 1.99
C ALA A 106 17.42 -13.75 0.97
N ASP A 107 16.54 -14.71 0.65
CA ASP A 107 16.79 -15.75 -0.37
C ASP A 107 16.70 -15.23 -1.82
N TYR A 108 16.34 -13.95 -2.02
CA TYR A 108 16.07 -13.39 -3.33
C TYR A 108 16.60 -11.97 -3.46
N ILE A 109 17.06 -11.63 -4.66
CA ILE A 109 17.37 -10.25 -5.05
C ILE A 109 16.32 -9.77 -6.04
N VAL A 110 15.56 -8.77 -5.63
CA VAL A 110 14.58 -8.08 -6.48
C VAL A 110 15.24 -7.01 -7.34
N THR A 111 14.78 -6.86 -8.58
CA THR A 111 15.30 -5.85 -9.51
C THR A 111 14.18 -5.16 -10.27
N GLY A 112 14.39 -3.87 -10.55
CA GLY A 112 13.45 -3.04 -11.30
C GLY A 112 12.25 -2.57 -10.48
N GLN A 113 11.23 -2.08 -11.19
CA GLN A 113 9.97 -1.61 -10.60
C GLN A 113 8.94 -2.73 -10.58
N PRO A 114 8.02 -2.72 -9.60
CA PRO A 114 6.89 -3.63 -9.64
C PRO A 114 5.96 -3.31 -10.80
N ARG A 115 5.23 -4.33 -11.20
CA ARG A 115 4.29 -4.29 -12.31
C ARG A 115 2.98 -4.88 -11.86
N ILE A 116 1.88 -4.20 -12.16
CA ILE A 116 0.54 -4.74 -11.98
C ILE A 116 0.30 -5.78 -13.08
N ASP A 117 -0.04 -7.00 -12.67
CA ASP A 117 -0.37 -8.10 -13.59
C ASP A 117 -1.88 -8.22 -13.79
N SER A 118 -2.68 -8.02 -12.75
CA SER A 118 -4.14 -7.96 -12.89
C SER A 118 -4.80 -7.11 -11.80
N ILE A 119 -5.99 -6.59 -12.14
CA ILE A 119 -6.87 -5.92 -11.18
C ILE A 119 -8.27 -6.51 -11.36
N GLN A 120 -8.87 -6.90 -10.25
CA GLN A 120 -10.24 -7.38 -10.18
C GLN A 120 -11.05 -6.48 -9.24
N THR A 121 -12.21 -6.02 -9.68
CA THR A 121 -13.19 -5.38 -8.80
C THR A 121 -13.90 -6.46 -8.00
N VAL A 122 -14.06 -6.24 -6.70
CA VAL A 122 -14.90 -7.06 -5.81
C VAL A 122 -16.09 -6.22 -5.40
N SER A 123 -17.31 -6.69 -5.69
CA SER A 123 -18.54 -5.96 -5.46
C SER A 123 -19.63 -6.80 -4.79
N TYR A 124 -20.55 -6.13 -4.09
CA TYR A 124 -21.74 -6.74 -3.51
C TYR A 124 -22.93 -5.81 -3.77
N LYS A 125 -24.01 -6.32 -4.39
CA LYS A 125 -25.20 -5.53 -4.75
C LYS A 125 -24.84 -4.20 -5.44
N ASN A 126 -24.00 -4.25 -6.48
CA ASN A 126 -23.52 -3.10 -7.25
C ASN A 126 -22.64 -2.09 -6.49
N LYS A 127 -22.27 -2.36 -5.24
CA LYS A 127 -21.30 -1.56 -4.49
C LYS A 127 -19.92 -2.19 -4.57
N VAL A 128 -18.91 -1.44 -5.02
CA VAL A 128 -17.51 -1.87 -4.96
C VAL A 128 -17.09 -1.94 -3.49
N LEU A 129 -16.63 -3.11 -3.08
CA LEU A 129 -16.11 -3.38 -1.74
C LEU A 129 -14.60 -3.22 -1.70
N ALA A 130 -13.91 -3.66 -2.76
CA ALA A 130 -12.45 -3.62 -2.86
C ALA A 130 -11.99 -3.82 -4.31
N PHE A 131 -10.71 -3.62 -4.53
CA PHE A 131 -9.99 -4.07 -5.70
C PHE A 131 -8.96 -5.12 -5.29
N LYS A 132 -8.98 -6.32 -5.87
CA LYS A 132 -7.85 -7.24 -5.77
C LYS A 132 -6.83 -6.85 -6.83
N VAL A 133 -5.61 -6.55 -6.41
CA VAL A 133 -4.49 -6.22 -7.27
C VAL A 133 -3.46 -7.33 -7.14
N VAL A 134 -3.12 -7.94 -8.27
CA VAL A 134 -2.00 -8.87 -8.37
C VAL A 134 -0.86 -8.16 -9.06
N TYR A 135 0.32 -8.21 -8.46
CA TYR A 135 1.51 -7.53 -8.94
C TYR A 135 2.74 -8.38 -8.73
N SER A 136 3.79 -8.04 -9.48
CA SER A 136 5.05 -8.78 -9.44
C SER A 136 6.28 -7.92 -9.67
N MET A 137 7.42 -8.39 -9.19
CA MET A 137 8.75 -7.84 -9.48
C MET A 137 9.67 -8.91 -10.05
N LYS A 138 10.65 -8.50 -10.86
CA LYS A 138 11.72 -9.42 -11.27
C LYS A 138 12.56 -9.77 -10.05
N ALA A 139 12.97 -11.03 -9.96
CA ALA A 139 13.81 -11.51 -8.89
C ALA A 139 14.76 -12.62 -9.34
N TYR A 140 15.83 -12.80 -8.57
CA TYR A 140 16.82 -13.86 -8.72
C TYR A 140 16.89 -14.67 -7.44
N SER A 141 16.77 -15.99 -7.52
CA SER A 141 16.82 -16.88 -6.34
C SER A 141 18.27 -17.18 -5.95
N LEU A 142 18.65 -16.81 -4.72
CA LEU A 142 19.99 -17.02 -4.19
C LEU A 142 20.27 -18.47 -3.78
N ALA A 143 19.24 -19.19 -3.32
CA ALA A 143 19.33 -20.59 -2.90
C ALA A 143 19.80 -21.54 -4.03
N GLN A 144 19.64 -21.14 -5.29
CA GLN A 144 19.98 -21.94 -6.47
C GLN A 144 21.08 -21.30 -7.32
N CYS A 145 21.83 -20.34 -6.76
CA CYS A 145 22.98 -19.78 -7.46
C CYS A 145 24.06 -20.85 -7.70
N PRO A 146 24.75 -20.82 -8.85
CA PRO A 146 25.99 -21.57 -9.05
C PRO A 146 26.99 -21.31 -7.90
N GLN A 147 27.65 -22.36 -7.40
CA GLN A 147 28.63 -22.21 -6.32
C GLN A 147 29.74 -21.22 -6.70
N GLY A 148 30.13 -20.37 -5.75
CA GLY A 148 31.20 -19.39 -5.92
C GLY A 148 30.80 -18.13 -6.69
N THR A 149 29.58 -18.03 -7.22
CA THR A 149 29.13 -16.79 -7.86
C THR A 149 28.72 -15.73 -6.83
N ARG A 150 29.22 -14.52 -7.01
CA ARG A 150 28.69 -13.31 -6.35
C ARG A 150 27.77 -12.51 -7.26
N ASN A 151 27.66 -12.91 -8.52
CA ASN A 151 26.83 -12.23 -9.50
C ASN A 151 25.38 -12.74 -9.38
N PRO A 152 24.43 -11.93 -8.89
CA PRO A 152 23.05 -12.37 -8.73
C PRO A 152 22.34 -12.64 -10.06
N TYR A 153 22.81 -12.04 -11.14
CA TYR A 153 22.31 -12.30 -12.49
C TYR A 153 22.68 -13.69 -13.03
N ALA A 154 23.61 -14.39 -12.38
CA ALA A 154 23.94 -15.78 -12.70
C ALA A 154 22.98 -16.78 -12.04
N CYS A 155 22.10 -16.31 -11.17
CA CYS A 155 21.16 -17.15 -10.43
C CYS A 155 19.83 -17.28 -11.18
N PRO A 156 18.99 -18.29 -10.87
CA PRO A 156 17.73 -18.48 -11.57
C PRO A 156 16.84 -17.24 -11.52
N ALA A 157 16.54 -16.71 -12.71
CA ALA A 157 15.66 -15.57 -12.88
C ALA A 157 14.19 -15.99 -12.78
N GLY A 158 13.37 -15.08 -12.26
CA GLY A 158 11.93 -15.27 -12.13
C GLY A 158 11.25 -13.99 -11.71
N ARG A 159 10.04 -14.15 -11.16
CA ARG A 159 9.29 -13.05 -10.56
C ARG A 159 8.66 -13.47 -9.25
N ILE A 160 8.63 -12.55 -8.30
CA ILE A 160 7.82 -12.69 -7.08
C ILE A 160 6.45 -12.09 -7.39
N TYR A 161 5.38 -12.83 -7.09
CA TYR A 161 4.00 -12.38 -7.23
C TYR A 161 3.33 -12.31 -5.87
N GLU A 162 2.55 -11.25 -5.63
CA GLU A 162 1.68 -11.11 -4.46
C GLU A 162 0.30 -10.60 -4.88
N GLY A 163 -0.70 -10.91 -4.08
CA GLY A 163 -2.02 -10.31 -4.14
C GLY A 163 -2.25 -9.37 -2.97
N SER A 164 -2.94 -8.26 -3.21
CA SER A 164 -3.45 -7.41 -2.13
C SER A 164 -4.84 -6.89 -2.48
N PHE A 165 -5.65 -6.65 -1.46
CA PHE A 165 -6.90 -5.95 -1.58
C PHE A 165 -6.70 -4.47 -1.27
N VAL A 166 -7.22 -3.59 -2.12
CA VAL A 166 -7.17 -2.13 -1.99
C VAL A 166 -8.58 -1.61 -1.81
N SER A 167 -8.77 -0.68 -0.87
CA SER A 167 -10.07 -0.08 -0.59
C SER A 167 -10.56 0.77 -1.78
N PRO A 168 -11.89 1.00 -1.94
CA PRO A 168 -12.42 1.77 -3.06
C PRO A 168 -11.93 3.22 -3.13
N ASP A 169 -11.53 3.79 -1.99
CA ASP A 169 -10.95 5.12 -1.85
C ASP A 169 -9.41 5.11 -1.92
N PHE A 170 -8.80 3.95 -2.17
CA PHE A 170 -7.37 3.70 -2.28
C PHE A 170 -6.52 4.02 -1.04
N ASN A 171 -7.15 4.34 0.09
CA ASN A 171 -6.45 4.74 1.32
C ASN A 171 -5.91 3.56 2.13
N HIS A 172 -6.44 2.36 1.92
CA HIS A 172 -6.09 1.17 2.67
C HIS A 172 -5.77 0.01 1.73
N ALA A 173 -4.80 -0.81 2.14
CA ALA A 173 -4.47 -2.05 1.48
C ALA A 173 -4.26 -3.15 2.53
N VAL A 174 -4.63 -4.37 2.18
CA VAL A 174 -4.48 -5.58 3.01
C VAL A 174 -3.94 -6.69 2.12
N ILE A 175 -2.90 -7.40 2.56
CA ILE A 175 -2.33 -8.52 1.81
C ILE A 175 -3.38 -9.63 1.66
N ASP A 176 -3.48 -10.21 0.46
CA ASP A 176 -4.32 -11.37 0.22
C ASP A 176 -3.65 -12.60 0.85
N SER A 177 -4.17 -13.04 1.99
CA SER A 177 -3.69 -14.24 2.68
C SER A 177 -3.72 -15.52 1.84
N ASN A 178 -4.52 -15.59 0.76
CA ASN A 178 -4.51 -16.72 -0.17
C ASN A 178 -3.45 -16.59 -1.27
N GLN A 179 -2.81 -15.41 -1.38
CA GLN A 179 -1.83 -15.09 -2.41
C GLN A 179 -0.69 -14.27 -1.82
N VAL A 180 -0.07 -14.80 -0.77
CA VAL A 180 1.17 -14.29 -0.20
C VAL A 180 2.30 -14.30 -1.23
N ALA A 181 3.32 -13.46 -1.04
CA ALA A 181 4.42 -13.35 -1.99
C ALA A 181 5.06 -14.72 -2.29
N ARG A 182 5.16 -15.06 -3.58
CA ARG A 182 5.76 -16.32 -4.03
C ARG A 182 6.59 -16.13 -5.28
N PHE A 183 7.76 -16.76 -5.31
CA PHE A 183 8.65 -16.77 -6.48
C PHE A 183 8.21 -17.81 -7.52
N TYR A 184 8.21 -17.40 -8.78
CA TYR A 184 8.00 -18.25 -9.95
C TYR A 184 9.16 -18.06 -10.90
N ARG A 185 9.86 -19.15 -11.19
CA ARG A 185 10.99 -19.19 -12.12
C ARG A 185 10.51 -18.95 -13.56
N HIS A 186 11.29 -18.22 -14.34
CA HIS A 186 11.10 -18.19 -15.79
C HIS A 186 11.65 -19.51 -16.37
N ASN A 187 10.79 -20.26 -17.04
CA ASN A 187 11.20 -21.42 -17.84
C ASN A 187 11.92 -20.96 -19.10
#